data_AF-A0ABC9S8X3-F1
#
_entry.id   AF-A0ABC9S8X3-F1
#
_cell.length_a   1.000
_cell.length_b   1.000
_cell.length_c   1.000
_cell.angle_alpha   90.00
_cell.angle_beta   90.00
_cell.angle_gamma   90.00
#
_symmetry.space_group_name_H-M   'P 1'
#
loop_
_entity.id
_entity.type
_entity.pdbx_description
1 polymer ?
#
loop_
_entity_poly.entity_id
_entity_poly.type
_entity_poly.pdbx_seq_one_letter_code
_entity_poly.pdbx_strand_id
1 'polypeptide(L)' 'MLFNQTLTYISLFSGAGVGCYGLLEEGFECVATNEILEKRLNIQRIN' A
#
# COMPACT_ATOMS: atom_id res chain seq x y z
N MET A 1 -8.37 -8.04 7.77
CA MET A 1 -9.33 -7.13 8.40
C MET A 1 -8.89 -6.92 9.83
N LEU A 2 -8.84 -5.67 10.29
CA LEU A 2 -8.46 -5.33 11.66
C LEU A 2 -9.62 -5.49 12.65
N PHE A 3 -9.34 -5.36 13.95
CA PHE A 3 -10.35 -5.46 15.02
C PHE A 3 -11.48 -4.43 14.89
N ASN A 4 -11.16 -3.22 14.41
CA ASN A 4 -12.11 -2.15 14.12
C ASN A 4 -12.85 -2.32 12.78
N GLN A 5 -12.82 -3.51 12.18
CA GLN A 5 -13.46 -3.82 10.90
C GLN A 5 -12.84 -3.12 9.66
N THR A 6 -11.71 -2.44 9.77
CA THR A 6 -11.01 -1.90 8.60
C THR A 6 -10.56 -3.02 7.66
N LEU A 7 -10.89 -2.88 6.37
CA LEU A 7 -10.45 -3.82 5.33
C LEU A 7 -8.96 -3.61 5.05
N THR A 8 -8.23 -4.71 4.88
CA THR A 8 -6.77 -4.69 4.75
C THR A 8 -6.34 -5.37 3.47
N TYR A 9 -5.22 -4.95 2.90
CA TYR A 9 -4.65 -5.59 1.71
C TYR A 9 -3.12 -5.70 1.78
N ILE A 10 -2.57 -6.56 0.93
CA ILE A 10 -1.14 -6.69 0.68
C ILE A 10 -0.88 -6.24 -0.76
N SER A 11 0.12 -5.38 -0.95
CA SER A 11 0.51 -4.91 -2.28
C SER A 11 1.80 -5.59 -2.75
N LEU A 12 1.68 -6.50 -3.71
CA LEU A 12 2.82 -7.18 -4.33
C LEU A 12 3.21 -6.47 -5.63
N PHE A 13 4.51 -6.29 -5.85
CA PHE A 13 5.06 -5.55 -7.00
C PHE A 13 4.45 -4.13 -7.06
N SER A 14 4.51 -3.43 -5.93
CA SER A 14 3.72 -2.21 -5.68
C SER A 14 4.04 -1.02 -6.59
N GLY A 15 5.12 -1.10 -7.38
CA GLY A 15 5.57 0.02 -8.19
C GLY A 15 5.90 1.19 -7.26
N ALA A 16 5.46 2.38 -7.64
CA ALA A 16 5.59 3.60 -6.82
C ALA A 16 4.39 3.82 -5.86
N GLY A 17 3.53 2.82 -5.66
CA GLY A 17 2.42 2.91 -4.72
C GLY A 17 1.15 3.62 -5.22
N VAL A 18 1.01 3.90 -6.52
CA VAL A 18 -0.18 4.59 -7.06
C VAL A 18 -1.49 3.83 -6.78
N GLY A 19 -1.49 2.51 -7.00
CA GLY A 19 -2.66 1.69 -6.67
C GLY A 19 -2.93 1.59 -5.15
N CYS A 20 -1.87 1.71 -4.34
CA CYS A 20 -2.02 1.76 -2.89
C CYS A 20 -2.68 3.07 -2.44
N TYR A 21 -2.35 4.17 -3.10
CA TYR A 21 -2.95 5.47 -2.81
C TYR A 21 -4.47 5.46 -3.06
N GLY A 22 -4.93 4.89 -4.18
CA GLY A 22 -6.37 4.75 -4.43
C GLY A 22 -7.08 3.87 -3.40
N LEU A 23 -6.46 2.77 -2.97
CA LEU A 23 -7.02 1.92 -1.90
C LEU A 23 -7.08 2.64 -0.54
N LEU A 24 -6.08 3.48 -0.26
CA LEU A 24 -6.06 4.34 0.93
C LEU A 24 -7.23 5.33 0.89
N GLU A 25 -7.49 5.97 -0.25
CA GLU A 25 -8.63 6.89 -0.43
C GLU A 25 -9.99 6.18 -0.24
N GLU A 26 -10.09 4.91 -0.61
CA GLU A 26 -11.28 4.05 -0.39
C GLU A 26 -11.37 3.47 1.04
N GLY A 27 -10.45 3.83 1.95
CA GLY A 27 -10.48 3.44 3.35
C GLY A 27 -9.90 2.05 3.66
N PHE A 28 -9.14 1.45 2.73
CA PHE A 28 -8.40 0.23 2.97
C PHE A 28 -7.04 0.51 3.62
N GLU A 29 -6.56 -0.42 4.43
CA GLU A 29 -5.26 -0.32 5.09
C GLU A 29 -4.25 -1.31 4.48
N CYS A 30 -3.10 -0.78 4.04
CA CYS A 30 -2.00 -1.60 3.56
C CYS A 30 -1.21 -2.17 4.74
N VAL A 31 -1.21 -3.49 4.91
CA VAL A 31 -0.48 -4.13 6.03
C VAL A 31 0.90 -4.67 5.63
N ALA A 32 1.13 -4.84 4.32
CA ALA A 32 2.43 -5.19 3.78
C ALA A 32 2.53 -4.78 2.30
N THR A 33 3.72 -4.35 1.89
CA THR A 33 4.04 -4.07 0.49
C THR A 33 5.40 -4.64 0.12
N ASN A 34 5.56 -5.10 -1.13
CA ASN A 34 6.81 -5.64 -1.64
C ASN A 34 7.11 -5.05 -3.02
N GLU A 35 8.34 -4.55 -3.19
CA GLU A 35 8.87 -4.07 -4.46
C GLU A 35 10.39 -4.26 -4.47
N ILE A 36 10.93 -4.66 -5.62
CA ILE A 36 12.35 -4.97 -5.81
C ILE A 36 13.16 -3.68 -5.94
N LEU A 37 12.59 -2.66 -6.56
CA LEU A 37 13.26 -1.39 -6.80
C LEU A 37 13.10 -0.43 -5.61
N GLU A 38 14.14 -0.28 -4.81
CA GLU A 38 14.17 0.61 -3.63
C GLU A 38 13.75 2.05 -3.96
N LYS A 39 14.16 2.59 -5.11
CA LYS A 39 13.75 3.93 -5.56
C LYS A 39 12.23 4.10 -5.64
N ARG A 40 11.49 3.03 -5.97
CA ARG A 40 10.03 3.07 -6.05
C ARG A 40 9.39 2.92 -4.67
N LEU A 41 9.97 2.11 -3.78
CA LEU A 41 9.59 2.09 -2.36
C LEU A 41 9.79 3.46 -1.71
N ASN A 42 10.85 4.18 -2.05
CA ASN A 42 11.09 5.54 -1.55
C ASN A 42 9.99 6.52 -2.00
N ILE A 43 9.50 6.40 -3.24
CA ILE A 43 8.33 7.18 -3.71
C ILE A 43 7.06 6.73 -2.98
N GLN A 44 6.86 5.44 -2.76
CA GLN A 44 5.68 4.94 -2.05
C GLN A 44 5.62 5.42 -0.59
N ARG A 45 6.76 5.60 0.08
CA ARG A 45 6.85 6.06 1.48
C ARG A 45 6.46 7.53 1.69
N ILE A 46 6.48 8.34 0.62
CA ILE A 46 6.09 9.75 0.69
C ILE A 46 4.62 10.01 0.31
N ASN A 47 3.92 8.97 -0.14
CA ASN A 47 2.47 9.00 -0.33
C ASN A 47 1.77 8.86 1.03
#